data_AF-A0A1U7T013-F1
#
_entry.id   AF-A0A1U7T013-F1
#
_cell.length_a   1.000
_cell.length_b   1.000
_cell.length_c   1.000
_cell.angle_alpha   90.00
_cell.angle_beta   90.00
_cell.angle_gamma   90.00
#
_symmetry.space_group_name_H-M   'P 1'
#
loop_
_entity.id
_entity.type
_entity.pdbx_description
1 polymer ?
#
loop_
_entity_poly.entity_id
_entity_poly.type
_entity_poly.pdbx_seq_one_letter_code
_entity_poly.pdbx_strand_id
1 'polypeptide(L)'
;MAKIAQYKRKLMDLSHRTLQVLIKQEIQRKSGYAIQADEEQLRVQLDTIQIELNAPTQFKGRLNELMSQIRMQNHFGAVRSEERYYIDADLLREIKQHLKQQQEGLSHLISIIKDDLEDIKLVEHGLNETIHIRGGVFS
;
A
#
# COMPACT_ATOMS: atom_id res chain seq x y z
N MET A 1 10.77 16.99 2.45
CA MET A 1 10.79 15.52 2.69
C MET A 1 10.86 15.13 4.17
N ALA A 2 11.72 15.73 5.00
CA ALA A 2 11.87 15.37 6.42
C ALA A 2 10.58 15.48 7.25
N LYS A 3 9.81 16.58 7.11
CA LYS A 3 8.53 16.77 7.82
C LYS A 3 7.47 15.73 7.45
N ILE A 4 7.36 15.36 6.17
CA ILE A 4 6.42 14.33 5.71
C ILE A 4 6.79 12.97 6.33
N ALA A 5 8.07 12.61 6.36
CA ALA A 5 8.52 11.38 6.99
C ALA A 5 8.24 11.38 8.51
N GLN A 6 8.47 12.53 9.18
CA GLN A 6 8.14 12.69 10.59
C GLN A 6 6.64 12.54 10.85
N TYR A 7 5.79 13.17 10.04
CA TYR A 7 4.33 13.05 10.17
C TYR A 7 3.84 11.63 9.89
N LYS A 8 4.40 10.92 8.90
CA LYS A 8 4.08 9.50 8.67
C LYS A 8 4.44 8.62 9.86
N ARG A 9 5.61 8.84 10.47
CA ARG A 9 6.00 8.13 11.71
C ARG A 9 5.06 8.46 12.86
N LYS A 10 4.72 9.74 13.03
CA LYS A 10 3.83 10.17 14.12
C LYS A 10 2.41 9.63 13.95
N LEU A 11 1.91 9.59 12.71
CA LEU A 11 0.64 8.98 12.38
C LEU A 11 0.63 7.50 12.74
N MET A 12 1.67 6.74 12.38
CA MET A 12 1.79 5.32 12.73
C MET A 12 1.78 5.09 14.25
N ASP A 13 2.54 5.88 15.01
CA ASP A 13 2.56 5.87 16.48
C ASP A 13 1.18 6.16 17.08
N LEU A 14 0.51 7.21 16.61
CA LEU A 14 -0.81 7.59 17.10
C LEU A 14 -1.87 6.54 16.73
N SER A 15 -1.87 6.01 15.50
CA SER A 15 -2.78 4.94 15.08
C SER A 15 -2.63 3.70 15.96
N HIS A 16 -1.39 3.32 16.28
CA HIS A 16 -1.14 2.19 17.18
C HIS A 16 -1.68 2.45 18.60
N ARG A 17 -1.42 3.63 19.16
CA ARG A 17 -1.93 4.01 20.48
C ARG A 17 -3.46 4.09 20.53
N THR A 18 -4.07 4.65 19.50
CA THR A 18 -5.54 4.68 19.35
C THR A 18 -6.11 3.27 19.35
N LEU A 19 -5.53 2.35 18.57
CA LEU A 19 -5.95 0.95 18.54
C LEU A 19 -5.82 0.29 19.93
N GLN A 20 -4.72 0.52 20.65
CA GLN A 20 -4.55 -0.01 22.01
C GLN A 20 -5.62 0.49 22.98
N VAL A 21 -6.00 1.77 22.89
CA VAL A 21 -7.07 2.35 23.73
C VAL A 21 -8.41 1.71 23.38
N LEU A 22 -8.73 1.59 22.09
CA LEU A 22 -9.98 0.96 21.63
C LEU A 22 -10.09 -0.49 22.12
N ILE A 23 -9.02 -1.27 22.02
CA ILE A 23 -8.97 -2.66 22.52
C ILE A 23 -9.26 -2.69 24.03
N LYS A 24 -8.58 -1.85 24.82
CA LYS A 24 -8.78 -1.80 26.28
C LYS A 24 -10.22 -1.41 26.65
N GLN A 25 -10.77 -0.41 25.95
CA GLN A 25 -12.15 0.03 26.17
C GLN A 25 -13.16 -1.07 25.83
N GLU A 26 -12.96 -1.78 24.72
CA GLU A 26 -13.87 -2.85 24.31
C GLU A 26 -13.84 -4.03 25.29
N ILE A 27 -12.65 -4.43 25.76
CA ILE A 27 -12.50 -5.46 26.80
C ILE A 27 -13.19 -5.05 28.10
N GLN A 28 -13.00 -3.81 28.56
CA GLN A 28 -13.63 -3.30 29.78
C GLN A 28 -15.15 -3.26 29.66
N ARG A 29 -15.66 -2.73 28.54
CA ARG A 29 -17.09 -2.60 28.27
C ARG A 29 -17.78 -3.94 28.15
N LYS A 30 -17.12 -4.94 27.57
CA LYS A 30 -17.67 -6.29 27.37
C LYS A 30 -17.29 -7.30 28.45
N SER A 31 -16.61 -6.87 29.51
CA SER A 31 -16.29 -7.74 30.63
C SER A 31 -17.58 -8.29 31.27
N GLY A 32 -17.66 -9.61 31.40
CA GLY A 32 -18.83 -10.29 31.97
C GLY A 32 -19.96 -10.60 30.98
N TYR A 33 -19.86 -10.17 29.72
CA TYR A 33 -20.75 -10.62 28.66
C TYR A 33 -20.27 -11.94 28.05
N ALA A 34 -21.19 -12.72 27.50
CA ALA A 34 -20.84 -13.90 26.72
C ALA A 34 -20.16 -13.50 25.40
N ILE A 35 -19.25 -14.36 24.93
CA ILE A 35 -18.55 -14.16 23.65
C ILE A 35 -19.58 -14.10 22.52
N GLN A 36 -19.47 -13.07 21.68
CA GLN A 36 -20.37 -12.84 20.56
C GLN A 36 -19.87 -13.53 19.28
N ALA A 37 -20.76 -13.81 18.35
CA ALA A 37 -20.41 -14.43 17.07
C ALA A 37 -19.35 -13.61 16.29
N ASP A 38 -19.47 -12.29 16.29
CA ASP A 38 -18.54 -11.39 15.62
C ASP A 38 -17.13 -11.44 16.23
N GLU A 39 -17.03 -11.67 17.55
CA GLU A 39 -15.75 -11.79 18.26
C GLU A 39 -15.06 -13.10 17.90
N GLU A 40 -15.83 -14.18 17.81
CA GLU A 40 -15.31 -15.47 17.36
C GLU A 40 -14.85 -15.40 15.90
N GLN A 41 -15.61 -14.74 15.03
CA GLN A 41 -15.20 -14.51 13.65
C GLN A 41 -13.88 -13.70 13.58
N LEU A 42 -13.76 -12.62 14.36
CA LEU A 42 -12.54 -11.83 14.43
C LEU A 42 -11.36 -12.66 14.95
N ARG A 43 -11.57 -13.48 15.98
CA ARG A 43 -10.55 -14.40 16.51
C ARG A 43 -10.04 -15.34 15.44
N VAL A 44 -10.94 -16.00 14.70
CA VAL A 44 -10.57 -16.91 13.62
C VAL A 44 -9.74 -16.19 12.55
N GLN A 45 -10.11 -14.97 12.14
CA GLN A 45 -9.34 -14.19 11.17
C GLN A 45 -7.93 -13.87 11.69
N LEU A 46 -7.80 -13.46 12.97
CA LEU A 46 -6.50 -13.17 13.58
C LEU A 46 -5.64 -14.43 13.71
N ASP A 47 -6.24 -15.57 14.06
CA ASP A 47 -5.54 -16.85 14.15
C ASP A 47 -5.02 -17.30 12.77
N THR A 48 -5.81 -17.14 11.70
CA THR A 48 -5.36 -17.41 10.33
C THR A 48 -4.14 -16.58 9.97
N ILE A 49 -4.20 -15.26 10.21
CA ILE A 49 -3.07 -14.35 9.93
C ILE A 49 -1.83 -14.76 10.75
N GLN A 50 -2.02 -15.10 12.02
CA GLN A 50 -0.92 -15.50 12.90
C GLN A 50 -0.26 -16.80 12.44
N ILE A 51 -1.05 -17.79 11.98
CA ILE A 51 -0.52 -19.05 11.45
C ILE A 51 0.30 -18.81 10.18
N GLU A 52 -0.23 -18.01 9.24
CA GLU A 52 0.48 -17.65 8.01
C GLU A 52 1.81 -16.94 8.31
N LEU A 53 1.79 -15.94 9.19
CA LEU A 53 3.01 -15.22 9.56
C LEU A 53 4.07 -16.11 10.22
N ASN A 54 3.65 -17.08 11.03
CA ASN A 54 4.56 -17.99 11.72
C ASN A 54 4.97 -19.23 10.91
N ALA A 55 4.37 -19.44 9.73
CA ALA A 55 4.74 -20.54 8.85
C ALA A 55 6.24 -20.45 8.51
N PRO A 56 7.09 -21.39 8.99
CA PRO A 56 8.54 -21.22 8.99
C PRO A 56 9.16 -20.94 7.61
N THR A 57 8.53 -21.46 6.56
CA THR A 57 9.02 -21.38 5.17
C THR A 57 8.33 -20.30 4.33
N GLN A 58 7.25 -19.67 4.82
CA GLN A 58 6.46 -18.75 3.98
C GLN A 58 7.12 -17.37 3.90
N PHE A 59 7.38 -16.73 5.05
CA PHE A 59 7.98 -15.38 5.09
C PHE A 59 9.42 -15.39 5.57
N LYS A 60 9.70 -15.96 6.74
CA LYS A 60 11.04 -15.94 7.34
C LYS A 60 12.07 -16.69 6.49
N GLY A 61 11.71 -17.85 5.95
CA GLY A 61 12.55 -18.62 5.03
C GLY A 61 12.90 -17.83 3.76
N ARG A 62 11.88 -17.29 3.07
CA ARG A 62 12.07 -16.48 1.85
C ARG A 62 12.88 -15.21 2.09
N LEU A 63 12.66 -14.52 3.21
CA LEU A 63 13.45 -13.33 3.59
C LEU A 63 14.91 -13.69 3.83
N ASN A 64 15.18 -14.79 4.53
CA ASN A 64 16.55 -15.24 4.77
C ASN A 64 17.26 -15.62 3.47
N GLU A 65 16.55 -16.30 2.57
CA GLU A 65 17.07 -16.65 1.24
C GLU A 65 17.41 -15.38 0.44
N LEU A 66 16.47 -14.43 0.34
CA LEU A 66 16.69 -13.16 -0.35
C LEU A 66 17.88 -12.38 0.25
N MET A 67 17.95 -12.29 1.57
CA MET A 67 19.06 -11.64 2.26
C MET A 67 20.40 -12.36 2.03
N SER A 68 20.39 -13.69 1.89
CA SER A 68 21.57 -14.47 1.51
C SER A 68 21.98 -14.15 0.08
N GLN A 69 21.04 -14.15 -0.87
CA GLN A 69 21.30 -13.83 -2.29
C GLN A 69 21.88 -12.41 -2.44
N ILE A 70 21.33 -11.41 -1.76
CA ILE A 70 21.85 -10.03 -1.78
C ILE A 70 23.28 -9.99 -1.23
N ARG A 71 23.56 -10.68 -0.12
CA ARG A 71 24.91 -10.75 0.45
C ARG A 71 25.91 -11.39 -0.51
N MET A 72 25.54 -12.50 -1.15
CA MET A 72 26.39 -13.13 -2.16
C MET A 72 26.61 -12.21 -3.36
N GLN A 73 25.55 -11.59 -3.88
CA GLN A 73 25.63 -10.67 -5.02
C GLN A 73 26.55 -9.48 -4.71
N ASN A 74 26.48 -8.90 -3.51
CA ASN A 74 27.35 -7.79 -3.13
C ASN A 74 28.83 -8.20 -3.05
N HIS A 75 29.12 -9.44 -2.64
CA HIS A 75 30.49 -9.97 -2.63
C HIS A 75 31.06 -10.13 -4.05
N PHE A 76 30.25 -10.61 -5.00
CA PHE A 76 30.65 -10.76 -6.41
C PHE A 76 30.58 -9.44 -7.21
N GLY A 77 29.67 -8.55 -6.85
CA GLY A 77 29.39 -7.28 -7.53
C GLY A 77 30.49 -6.24 -7.31
N ALA A 78 31.10 -6.23 -6.12
CA ALA A 78 32.24 -5.36 -5.83
C ALA A 78 33.41 -5.56 -6.80
N VAL A 79 33.62 -6.80 -7.28
CA VAL A 79 34.70 -7.18 -8.22
C VAL A 79 34.38 -6.79 -9.67
N ARG A 80 33.12 -6.44 -10.01
CA ARG A 80 32.72 -6.00 -11.36
C ARG A 80 32.65 -4.49 -11.53
N SER A 81 33.04 -3.72 -10.52
CA SER A 81 32.98 -2.25 -10.47
C SER A 81 34.10 -1.56 -11.26
N GLU A 82 34.64 -2.19 -12.30
CA GLU A 82 35.39 -1.44 -13.31
C GLU A 82 34.38 -0.90 -14.30
N GLU A 83 34.25 0.42 -14.40
CA GLU A 83 33.40 1.09 -15.39
C GLU A 83 33.88 0.69 -16.79
N ARG A 84 33.22 -0.32 -17.38
CA ARG A 84 33.59 -0.85 -18.71
C ARG A 84 33.19 0.07 -19.86
N TYR A 85 32.44 1.13 -19.57
CA TYR A 85 31.89 2.05 -20.57
C TYR A 85 31.87 3.47 -20.02
N TYR A 86 32.40 4.40 -20.80
CA TYR A 86 32.30 5.83 -20.55
C TYR A 86 31.14 6.38 -21.38
N ILE A 87 30.16 7.02 -20.74
CA ILE A 87 29.04 7.67 -21.42
C ILE A 87 29.41 9.13 -21.63
N ASP A 88 29.24 9.61 -22.87
CA ASP A 88 29.43 11.02 -23.19
C ASP A 88 28.46 11.92 -22.41
N ALA A 89 28.97 13.05 -21.91
CA ALA A 89 28.23 13.93 -21.02
C ALA A 89 27.05 14.63 -21.71
N ASP A 90 27.19 14.95 -23.01
CA ASP A 90 26.12 15.59 -23.78
C ASP A 90 25.01 14.58 -24.09
N LEU A 91 25.36 13.34 -24.45
CA LEU A 91 24.38 12.25 -24.59
C LEU A 91 23.61 12.00 -23.29
N LEU A 92 24.30 11.97 -22.14
CA LEU A 92 23.65 11.80 -20.84
C LEU A 92 22.69 12.96 -20.52
N ARG A 93 23.03 14.20 -20.94
CA ARG A 93 22.15 15.37 -20.78
C ARG A 93 20.90 15.23 -21.63
N GLU A 94 21.02 14.77 -22.88
CA GLU A 94 19.88 14.53 -23.77
C GLU A 94 18.96 13.44 -23.23
N ILE A 95 19.52 12.33 -22.74
CA ILE A 95 18.74 11.26 -22.10
C ILE A 95 17.95 11.81 -20.91
N LYS A 96 18.59 12.61 -20.04
CA LYS A 96 17.90 13.24 -18.90
C LYS A 96 16.77 14.17 -19.34
N GLN A 97 17.00 14.97 -20.40
CA GLN A 97 16.00 15.88 -20.92
C GLN A 97 14.81 15.13 -21.53
N HIS A 98 15.06 14.05 -22.27
CA HIS A 98 14.01 13.21 -22.82
C HIS A 98 13.18 12.53 -21.72
N LEU A 99 13.84 11.96 -20.71
CA LEU A 99 13.18 11.35 -19.55
C LEU A 99 12.32 12.36 -18.78
N LYS A 100 12.76 13.63 -18.69
CA LYS A 100 11.97 14.70 -18.06
C LYS A 100 10.68 14.97 -18.83
N GLN A 101 10.75 15.08 -20.16
CA GLN A 101 9.57 15.28 -21.01
C GLN A 101 8.60 14.10 -20.91
N GLN A 102 9.12 12.87 -20.89
CA GLN A 102 8.31 11.68 -20.68
C GLN A 102 7.62 11.69 -19.30
N GLN A 103 8.35 12.06 -18.23
CA GLN A 103 7.77 12.14 -16.89
C GLN A 103 6.64 13.17 -16.81
N GLU A 104 6.79 14.33 -17.45
CA GLU A 104 5.76 15.37 -17.52
C GLU A 104 4.52 14.87 -18.27
N GLY A 105 4.70 14.25 -19.44
CA GLY A 105 3.61 13.68 -20.23
C GLY A 105 2.85 12.56 -19.51
N LEU A 106 3.58 11.63 -18.88
CA LEU A 106 2.97 10.56 -18.09
C LEU A 106 2.22 11.10 -16.87
N SER A 107 2.76 12.12 -16.19
CA SER A 107 2.09 12.74 -15.04
C SER A 107 0.78 13.41 -15.45
N HIS A 108 0.77 14.07 -16.61
CA HIS A 108 -0.44 14.68 -17.16
C HIS A 108 -1.49 13.63 -17.51
N LEU A 109 -1.09 12.55 -18.20
CA LEU A 109 -2.00 11.46 -18.55
C LEU A 109 -2.61 10.80 -17.30
N ILE A 110 -1.81 10.60 -16.24
CA ILE A 110 -2.32 10.07 -14.96
C ILE A 110 -3.36 11.02 -14.35
N SER A 111 -3.18 12.35 -14.47
CA SER A 111 -4.17 13.31 -13.98
C SER A 111 -5.49 13.17 -14.74
N ILE A 112 -5.43 13.18 -16.07
CA ILE A 112 -6.63 13.05 -16.93
C ILE A 112 -7.39 11.78 -16.57
N ILE A 113 -6.70 10.63 -16.47
CA ILE A 113 -7.34 9.36 -16.13
C ILE A 113 -8.01 9.41 -14.75
N LYS A 114 -7.41 10.11 -13.77
CA LYS A 114 -8.03 10.25 -12.45
C LYS A 114 -9.28 11.12 -12.49
N ASP A 115 -9.22 12.23 -13.21
CA ASP A 115 -10.35 13.14 -13.38
C ASP A 115 -11.50 12.40 -14.11
N ASP A 116 -11.19 11.68 -15.20
CA ASP A 116 -12.15 10.84 -15.93
C ASP A 116 -12.78 9.75 -15.04
N LEU A 117 -12.01 9.14 -14.13
CA LEU A 117 -12.53 8.16 -13.19
C LEU A 117 -13.48 8.77 -12.14
N GLU A 118 -13.28 10.03 -11.75
CA GLU A 118 -14.21 10.75 -10.89
C GLU A 118 -15.49 11.11 -11.64
N ASP A 119 -15.38 11.54 -12.89
CA ASP A 119 -16.53 11.82 -13.75
C ASP A 119 -17.37 10.56 -14.01
N ILE A 120 -16.73 9.42 -14.27
CA ILE A 120 -17.43 8.13 -14.43
C ILE A 120 -18.20 7.76 -13.16
N LYS A 121 -17.62 7.96 -11.97
CA LYS A 121 -18.32 7.70 -10.70
C LYS A 121 -19.53 8.61 -10.51
N LEU A 122 -19.42 9.88 -10.92
CA LEU A 122 -20.54 10.81 -10.86
C LEU A 122 -21.68 10.36 -11.79
N VAL A 123 -21.35 9.93 -13.01
CA VAL A 123 -22.32 9.39 -13.97
C VAL A 123 -22.98 8.12 -13.42
N GLU A 124 -22.20 7.19 -12.89
CA GLU A 124 -22.72 5.96 -12.26
C GLU A 124 -23.70 6.27 -11.12
N HIS A 125 -23.36 7.26 -10.28
CA HIS A 125 -24.23 7.67 -9.18
C HIS A 125 -25.56 8.24 -9.68
N GLY A 126 -25.52 9.18 -10.64
CA GLY A 126 -26.74 9.75 -11.23
C GLY A 126 -27.62 8.73 -11.95
N LEU A 127 -27.01 7.73 -12.60
CA LEU A 127 -27.75 6.61 -13.20
C LEU A 127 -28.43 5.73 -12.15
N ASN A 128 -27.77 5.44 -11.03
CA ASN A 128 -28.38 4.67 -9.93
C ASN A 128 -29.53 5.42 -9.25
N GLU A 129 -29.44 6.74 -9.11
CA GLU A 129 -30.51 7.58 -8.57
C GLU A 129 -31.73 7.65 -9.52
N THR A 130 -31.50 7.82 -10.83
CA THR A 130 -32.60 7.84 -11.81
C THR A 130 -33.33 6.50 -11.94
N ILE A 131 -32.63 5.38 -11.77
CA ILE A 131 -33.25 4.05 -11.69
C ILE A 131 -34.13 3.92 -10.43
N HIS A 132 -33.68 4.43 -9.28
CA HIS A 132 -34.49 4.45 -8.04
C HIS A 132 -35.76 5.30 -8.18
N ILE A 133 -35.67 6.45 -8.85
CA ILE A 133 -36.84 7.32 -9.09
C ILE A 133 -37.83 6.64 -10.05
N ARG A 134 -37.38 5.95 -11.10
CA ARG A 134 -38.28 5.20 -11.99
C ARG A 134 -38.88 3.95 -11.33
N GLY A 135 -38.17 3.30 -10.41
CA GLY A 135 -38.71 2.17 -9.65
C GLY A 135 -39.78 2.58 -8.63
N GLY A 136 -39.68 3.78 -8.05
CA GLY A 136 -40.65 4.29 -7.07
C GLY A 136 -41.93 4.88 -7.65
N VAL A 137 -41.99 5.18 -8.96
CA VAL A 137 -43.19 5.75 -9.62
C VAL A 137 -44.15 4.65 -10.12
N PHE A 138 -43.76 3.37 -10.04
CA PHE A 138 -44.59 2.22 -10.40
C PHE A 138 -45.03 1.36 -9.20
N SER A 139 -45.19 1.96 -8.01
CA SER A 139 -45.80 1.31 -6.83
C SER A 139 -46.94 2.14 -6.27
#